data_AF-A0A7V3NNF1-F1
#
_entry.id   AF-A0A7V3NNF1-F1
#
_cell.length_a   1.000
_cell.length_b   1.000
_cell.length_c   1.000
_cell.angle_alpha   90.00
_cell.angle_beta   90.00
_cell.angle_gamma   90.00
#
_symmetry.space_group_name_H-M   'P 1'
#
loop_
_entity.id
_entity.type
_entity.pdbx_description
1 polymer ?
#
loop_
_entity_poly.entity_id
_entity_poly.type
_entity_poly.pdbx_seq_one_letter_code
_entity_poly.pdbx_strand_id
1 'polypeptide(L)'
;MSENEQIEKKADLSFQQIRAIELLITGRSISAIAKELGIARNTLYAWLNDDHRFQNALNAQRKRLQAEVEDRLNALSEKAFEVFEKALEDQGEKNLRLRAAEIILKGLGFLSGKKKEYHLLDKFEIDLRDRLKRGEITEEQAKKEREDRFFHLEM
;
A
#
# COMPACT_ATOMS: atom_id res chain seq x y z
N MET A 1 16.12 20.51 4.82
CA MET A 1 16.88 19.26 4.90
C MET A 1 17.49 19.03 3.53
N SER A 2 18.80 19.15 3.45
CA SER A 2 19.56 19.41 2.23
C SER A 2 19.86 18.12 1.46
N GLU A 3 19.90 18.28 0.13
CA GLU A 3 20.29 17.28 -0.89
C GLU A 3 21.55 16.48 -0.52
N ASN A 4 22.44 17.06 0.29
CA ASN A 4 23.67 16.43 0.81
C ASN A 4 23.43 15.21 1.72
N GLU A 5 22.32 15.15 2.46
CA GLU A 5 22.02 14.01 3.34
C GLU A 5 21.56 12.77 2.54
N GLN A 6 21.03 12.98 1.33
CA GLN A 6 20.72 11.89 0.39
C GLN A 6 21.97 11.36 -0.33
N ILE A 7 23.00 12.19 -0.49
CA ILE A 7 24.28 11.81 -1.12
C ILE A 7 25.10 10.92 -0.17
N GLU A 8 25.13 11.21 1.14
CA GLU A 8 25.86 10.39 2.12
C GLU A 8 25.25 9.00 2.33
N LYS A 9 23.91 8.84 2.29
CA LYS A 9 23.28 7.49 2.35
C LYS A 9 23.57 6.62 1.12
N LYS A 10 23.94 7.23 -0.01
CA LYS A 10 24.36 6.52 -1.24
C LYS A 10 25.81 6.04 -1.18
N ALA A 11 26.62 6.54 -0.24
CA ALA A 11 28.05 6.24 -0.12
C ALA A 11 28.36 4.79 0.29
N ASP A 12 27.36 4.02 0.74
CA ASP A 12 27.53 2.67 1.27
C ASP A 12 27.11 1.55 0.29
N LEU A 13 26.67 1.92 -0.93
CA LEU A 13 26.31 1.00 -2.01
C LEU A 13 27.24 1.18 -3.20
N SER A 14 27.64 0.08 -3.82
CA SER A 14 28.41 0.13 -5.06
C SER A 14 27.58 0.68 -6.22
N PHE A 15 28.26 1.22 -7.24
CA PHE A 15 27.59 1.69 -8.47
C PHE A 15 26.73 0.59 -9.11
N GLN A 16 27.21 -0.66 -9.14
CA GLN A 16 26.45 -1.80 -9.67
C GLN A 16 25.18 -2.08 -8.85
N GLN A 17 25.25 -1.95 -7.53
CA GLN A 17 24.08 -2.10 -6.65
C GLN A 17 23.05 -0.99 -6.88
N ILE A 18 23.49 0.27 -7.02
CA ILE A 18 22.60 1.39 -7.34
C ILE A 18 21.88 1.13 -8.66
N ARG A 19 22.62 0.74 -9.71
CA ARG A 19 22.05 0.39 -11.02
C ARG A 19 21.10 -0.81 -10.96
N ALA A 20 21.43 -1.83 -10.16
CA ALA A 20 20.55 -2.97 -9.94
C ALA A 20 19.22 -2.55 -9.29
N ILE A 21 19.24 -1.66 -8.30
CA ILE A 21 18.03 -1.13 -7.67
C ILE A 21 17.17 -0.39 -8.70
N GLU A 22 17.77 0.49 -9.51
CA GLU A 22 17.07 1.23 -10.58
C GLU A 22 16.39 0.27 -11.57
N LEU A 23 17.04 -0.82 -11.96
CA LEU A 23 16.45 -1.80 -12.86
C LEU A 23 15.38 -2.65 -12.16
N LEU A 24 15.56 -3.02 -10.90
CA LEU A 24 14.60 -3.80 -10.12
C LEU A 24 13.27 -3.06 -9.93
N ILE A 25 13.31 -1.75 -9.67
CA ILE A 25 12.08 -0.95 -9.50
C ILE A 25 11.28 -0.81 -10.81
N THR A 26 11.91 -1.02 -11.97
CA THR A 26 11.21 -1.03 -13.28
C THR A 26 10.52 -2.37 -13.58
N GLY A 27 10.68 -3.38 -12.73
CA GLY A 27 10.07 -4.71 -12.91
C GLY A 27 10.86 -5.65 -13.84
N ARG A 28 12.11 -5.33 -14.17
CA ARG A 28 12.97 -6.23 -14.97
C ARG A 28 13.30 -7.51 -14.19
N SER A 29 13.43 -8.62 -14.91
CA SER A 29 13.78 -9.90 -14.31
C SER A 29 15.24 -9.93 -13.83
N ILE A 30 15.52 -10.66 -12.74
CA ILE A 30 16.86 -10.85 -12.17
C ILE A 30 17.86 -11.31 -13.25
N SER A 31 17.42 -12.20 -14.15
CA SER A 31 18.26 -12.70 -15.25
C SER A 31 18.64 -11.62 -16.26
N ALA A 32 17.71 -10.71 -16.59
CA ALA A 32 17.99 -9.59 -17.50
C ALA A 32 18.91 -8.57 -16.84
N ILE A 33 18.67 -8.25 -15.57
CA ILE A 33 19.49 -7.31 -14.78
C ILE A 33 20.93 -7.82 -14.63
N ALA A 34 21.09 -9.08 -14.26
CA ALA A 34 22.41 -9.68 -14.10
C ALA A 34 23.22 -9.64 -15.41
N LYS A 35 22.56 -9.95 -16.54
CA LYS A 35 23.17 -9.85 -17.88
C LYS A 35 23.54 -8.41 -18.24
N GLU A 36 22.65 -7.46 -17.98
CA GLU A 36 22.85 -6.03 -18.28
C GLU A 36 24.00 -5.43 -17.48
N LEU A 37 24.15 -5.83 -16.22
CA LEU A 37 25.20 -5.33 -15.32
C LEU A 37 26.51 -6.14 -15.38
N GLY A 38 26.55 -7.22 -16.18
CA GLY A 38 27.73 -8.09 -16.29
C GLY A 38 28.07 -8.85 -15.01
N ILE A 39 27.08 -9.15 -14.17
CA ILE A 39 27.27 -9.84 -12.87
C ILE A 39 26.64 -11.24 -12.90
N ALA A 40 27.10 -12.12 -12.00
CA ALA A 40 26.43 -13.41 -11.81
C ALA A 40 25.05 -13.21 -11.17
N ARG A 41 24.07 -14.04 -11.56
CA ARG A 41 22.72 -14.01 -10.93
C ARG A 41 22.81 -14.24 -9.42
N ASN A 42 23.70 -15.11 -8.98
CA ASN A 42 23.93 -15.39 -7.56
C ASN A 42 24.38 -14.14 -6.79
N THR A 43 25.15 -13.24 -7.42
CA THR A 43 25.54 -11.96 -6.81
C THR A 43 24.32 -11.09 -6.54
N LEU A 44 23.41 -10.98 -7.51
CA LEU A 44 22.16 -10.22 -7.34
C LEU A 44 21.25 -10.87 -6.29
N TYR A 45 21.18 -12.20 -6.24
CA TYR A 45 20.45 -12.91 -5.18
C TYR A 45 21.04 -12.68 -3.79
N ALA A 46 22.37 -12.72 -3.66
CA ALA A 46 23.04 -12.43 -2.39
C ALA A 46 22.73 -11.01 -1.91
N TRP A 47 22.72 -10.01 -2.80
CA TRP A 47 22.30 -8.65 -2.43
C TRP A 47 20.83 -8.57 -2.02
N LEU A 48 19.95 -9.31 -2.70
CA LEU A 48 18.52 -9.33 -2.38
C LEU A 48 18.22 -10.01 -1.05
N ASN A 49 19.01 -11.00 -0.64
CA ASN A 49 18.74 -11.84 0.53
C ASN A 49 19.57 -11.46 1.77
N ASP A 50 20.83 -11.10 1.56
CA ASP A 50 21.83 -11.05 2.63
C ASP A 50 22.40 -9.63 2.84
N ASP A 51 22.26 -8.72 1.87
CA ASP A 51 22.73 -7.34 1.98
C ASP A 51 21.61 -6.41 2.49
N HIS A 52 21.60 -6.18 3.80
CA HIS A 52 20.64 -5.28 4.44
C HIS A 52 20.67 -3.84 3.90
N ARG A 53 21.83 -3.34 3.46
CA ARG A 53 21.94 -1.98 2.90
C ARG A 53 21.23 -1.91 1.56
N PHE A 54 21.45 -2.92 0.72
CA PHE A 54 20.78 -3.07 -0.57
C PHE A 54 19.26 -3.19 -0.40
N GLN A 55 18.80 -4.06 0.50
CA GLN A 55 17.39 -4.25 0.81
C GLN A 55 16.73 -2.96 1.28
N ASN A 56 17.36 -2.23 2.21
CA ASN A 56 16.85 -0.97 2.73
C ASN A 56 16.72 0.09 1.64
N ALA A 57 17.72 0.22 0.78
CA ALA A 57 17.68 1.16 -0.33
C ALA A 57 16.61 0.80 -1.38
N LEU A 58 16.47 -0.49 -1.72
CA LEU A 58 15.41 -0.97 -2.62
C LEU A 58 14.01 -0.69 -2.05
N ASN A 59 13.81 -0.97 -0.75
CA ASN A 59 12.54 -0.72 -0.07
C ASN A 59 12.24 0.79 0.04
N ALA A 60 13.24 1.62 0.29
CA ALA A 60 13.08 3.07 0.30
C ALA A 60 12.62 3.59 -1.07
N GLN A 61 13.20 3.09 -2.17
CA GLN A 61 12.75 3.47 -3.52
C GLN A 61 11.33 3.00 -3.83
N ARG A 62 10.97 1.78 -3.42
CA ARG A 62 9.58 1.28 -3.55
C ARG A 62 8.58 2.15 -2.80
N LYS A 63 8.88 2.50 -1.55
CA LYS A 63 8.04 3.39 -0.74
C LYS A 63 7.88 4.77 -1.38
N ARG A 64 8.97 5.33 -1.93
CA ARG A 64 8.90 6.61 -2.65
C ARG A 64 7.96 6.56 -3.85
N LEU A 65 8.04 5.50 -4.65
CA LEU A 65 7.16 5.32 -5.80
C LEU A 65 5.70 5.11 -5.38
N GLN A 66 5.47 4.36 -4.30
CA GLN A 66 4.13 4.19 -3.72
C GLN A 66 3.56 5.53 -3.26
N ALA A 67 4.32 6.32 -2.51
CA ALA A 67 3.90 7.65 -2.06
C ALA A 67 3.54 8.57 -3.24
N GLU A 68 4.34 8.57 -4.32
CA GLU A 68 4.03 9.35 -5.53
C GLU A 68 2.71 8.93 -6.19
N VAL A 69 2.41 7.63 -6.21
CA VAL A 69 1.13 7.12 -6.72
C VAL A 69 -0.02 7.51 -5.79
N GLU A 70 0.16 7.39 -4.48
CA GLU A 70 -0.83 7.78 -3.48
C GLU A 70 -1.16 9.28 -3.59
N ASP A 71 -0.16 10.15 -3.72
CA ASP A 71 -0.34 11.59 -3.91
C ASP A 71 -1.16 11.90 -5.17
N ARG A 72 -0.88 11.19 -6.28
CA ARG A 72 -1.64 11.33 -7.53
C ARG A 72 -3.09 10.87 -7.38
N LEU A 73 -3.32 9.77 -6.66
CA LEU A 73 -4.67 9.27 -6.37
C LEU A 73 -5.45 10.23 -5.48
N ASN A 74 -4.79 10.83 -4.48
CA ASN A 74 -5.41 11.85 -3.63
C ASN A 74 -5.81 13.08 -4.44
N ALA A 75 -4.92 13.59 -5.29
CA ALA A 75 -5.22 14.72 -6.17
C ALA A 75 -6.35 14.42 -7.18
N LEU A 76 -6.43 13.19 -7.70
CA LEU A 76 -7.55 12.78 -8.55
C LEU A 76 -8.86 12.67 -7.76
N SER A 77 -8.79 12.22 -6.51
CA SER A 77 -9.96 12.13 -5.64
C SER A 77 -10.51 13.52 -5.31
N GLU A 78 -9.65 14.49 -5.04
CA GLU A 78 -10.02 15.89 -4.83
C GLU A 78 -10.77 16.46 -6.05
N LYS A 79 -10.24 16.25 -7.26
CA LYS A 79 -10.92 16.66 -8.51
C LYS A 79 -12.28 15.98 -8.69
N ALA A 80 -12.41 14.72 -8.28
CA ALA A 80 -13.69 14.03 -8.33
C ALA A 80 -14.70 14.66 -7.36
N PHE A 81 -14.27 15.07 -6.16
CA PHE A 81 -15.12 15.81 -5.22
C PHE A 81 -15.56 17.16 -5.77
N GLU A 82 -14.67 17.95 -6.39
CA GLU A 82 -15.05 19.22 -7.03
C GLU A 82 -16.15 19.04 -8.09
N VAL A 83 -16.08 17.96 -8.88
CA VAL A 83 -17.12 17.63 -9.87
C VAL A 83 -18.45 17.34 -9.19
N PHE A 84 -18.43 16.59 -8.08
CA PHE A 84 -19.63 16.31 -7.31
C PHE A 84 -20.22 17.57 -6.66
N GLU A 85 -19.40 18.46 -6.09
CA GLU A 85 -19.84 19.74 -5.51
C GLU A 85 -20.56 20.60 -6.56
N LYS A 86 -19.94 20.77 -7.74
CA LYS A 86 -20.56 21.52 -8.85
C LYS A 86 -21.89 20.91 -9.29
N ALA A 87 -21.96 19.57 -9.40
CA ALA A 87 -23.20 18.88 -9.76
C ALA A 87 -24.29 19.02 -8.68
N LEU A 88 -23.92 19.16 -7.40
CA LEU A 88 -24.85 19.42 -6.31
C LEU A 88 -25.38 20.87 -6.30
N GLU A 89 -24.55 21.82 -6.69
CA GLU A 89 -24.91 23.25 -6.73
C GLU A 89 -25.73 23.62 -7.98
N ASP A 90 -25.58 22.87 -9.07
CA ASP A 90 -26.22 23.17 -10.36
C ASP A 90 -27.76 23.29 -10.27
N GLN A 91 -28.25 24.52 -10.43
CA GLN A 91 -29.67 24.86 -10.38
C GLN A 91 -30.46 24.46 -11.65
N GLY A 92 -29.78 24.11 -12.75
CA GLY A 92 -30.40 23.80 -14.03
C GLY A 92 -30.97 22.38 -14.12
N GLU A 93 -30.30 21.38 -13.52
CA GLU A 93 -30.67 19.97 -13.69
C GLU A 93 -30.90 19.22 -12.36
N LYS A 94 -32.16 19.22 -11.89
CA LYS A 94 -32.59 18.49 -10.67
C LYS A 94 -32.19 17.01 -10.67
N ASN A 95 -32.30 16.33 -11.80
CA ASN A 95 -31.98 14.90 -11.92
C ASN A 95 -30.48 14.63 -11.77
N LEU A 96 -29.63 15.49 -12.36
CA LEU A 96 -28.18 15.41 -12.21
C LEU A 96 -27.78 15.58 -10.73
N ARG A 97 -28.36 16.59 -10.06
CA ARG A 97 -28.14 16.85 -8.63
C ARG A 97 -28.50 15.66 -7.75
N LEU A 98 -29.68 15.07 -7.97
CA LEU A 98 -30.15 13.92 -7.19
C LEU A 98 -29.23 12.71 -7.40
N ARG A 99 -28.78 12.47 -8.64
CA ARG A 99 -27.86 11.38 -8.96
C ARG A 99 -26.47 11.59 -8.36
N ALA A 100 -25.94 12.82 -8.36
CA ALA A 100 -24.70 13.14 -7.68
C ALA A 100 -24.80 12.87 -6.17
N ALA A 101 -25.87 13.33 -5.52
CA ALA A 101 -26.13 13.06 -4.11
C ALA A 101 -26.22 11.55 -3.81
N GLU A 102 -26.92 10.78 -4.65
CA GLU A 102 -27.04 9.33 -4.50
C GLU A 102 -25.67 8.62 -4.59
N ILE A 103 -24.83 9.00 -5.56
CA ILE A 103 -23.50 8.40 -5.75
C ILE A 103 -22.61 8.68 -4.52
N ILE A 104 -22.60 9.91 -4.01
CA ILE A 104 -21.83 10.28 -2.81
C ILE A 104 -22.28 9.46 -1.61
N LEU A 105 -23.59 9.39 -1.36
CA LEU A 105 -24.14 8.62 -0.24
C LEU A 105 -23.84 7.12 -0.36
N LYS A 106 -23.83 6.56 -1.57
CA LYS A 106 -23.39 5.17 -1.83
C LYS A 106 -21.90 4.99 -1.58
N GLY A 107 -21.04 5.89 -2.05
CA GLY A 107 -19.59 5.83 -1.84
C GLY A 107 -19.21 5.87 -0.36
N LEU A 108 -19.88 6.74 0.41
CA LEU A 108 -19.75 6.84 1.86
C LEU A 108 -20.37 5.64 2.61
N GLY A 109 -21.14 4.80 1.93
CA GLY A 109 -21.76 3.60 2.50
C GLY A 109 -23.05 3.86 3.28
N PHE A 110 -23.62 5.07 3.20
CA PHE A 110 -24.89 5.39 3.84
C PHE A 110 -26.08 4.65 3.22
N LEU A 111 -25.97 4.24 1.95
CA LEU A 111 -27.04 3.57 1.19
C LEU A 111 -26.78 2.07 0.94
N SER A 112 -25.62 1.54 1.34
CA SER A 112 -25.28 0.14 1.04
C SER A 112 -25.97 -0.89 1.94
N GLY A 113 -26.75 -0.48 2.94
CA GLY A 113 -27.42 -1.39 3.90
C GLY A 113 -26.46 -2.24 4.76
N LYS A 114 -25.17 -2.25 4.42
CA LYS A 114 -24.08 -2.81 5.21
C LYS A 114 -23.42 -1.68 5.99
N LYS A 115 -23.61 -1.65 7.32
CA LYS A 115 -22.80 -0.82 8.22
C LYS A 115 -21.33 -1.07 7.88
N LYS A 116 -20.59 -0.05 7.44
CA LYS A 116 -19.13 -0.11 7.41
C LYS A 116 -18.65 0.04 8.85
N GLU A 117 -18.37 -1.07 9.53
CA GLU A 117 -17.48 -1.05 10.69
C GLU A 117 -16.12 -0.54 10.19
N TYR A 118 -15.66 0.57 10.75
CA TYR A 118 -14.31 1.08 10.45
C TYR A 118 -13.29 0.09 11.02
N HIS A 119 -12.84 -0.85 10.20
CA HIS A 119 -11.89 -1.88 10.58
C HIS A 119 -10.45 -1.35 10.66
N LEU A 120 -10.10 -0.72 11.78
CA LEU A 120 -8.76 -0.89 12.35
C LEU A 120 -8.55 -2.31 12.90
N LEU A 121 -9.62 -3.13 12.89
CA LEU A 121 -9.69 -4.50 13.37
C LEU A 121 -9.37 -5.57 12.30
N ASP A 122 -9.25 -5.20 11.01
CA ASP A 122 -9.11 -6.16 9.91
C ASP A 122 -7.82 -6.97 9.97
N LYS A 123 -6.70 -6.37 10.39
CA LYS A 123 -5.42 -7.09 10.44
C LYS A 123 -5.46 -8.32 11.35
N PHE A 124 -6.20 -8.23 12.47
CA PHE A 124 -6.35 -9.33 13.41
C PHE A 124 -7.27 -10.43 12.87
N GLU A 125 -8.41 -10.07 12.28
CA GLU A 125 -9.31 -11.08 11.69
C GLU A 125 -8.70 -11.72 10.43
N ILE A 126 -7.93 -10.97 9.64
CA ILE A 126 -7.16 -11.50 8.51
C ILE A 126 -6.09 -12.48 9.01
N ASP A 127 -5.34 -12.13 10.05
CA ASP A 127 -4.34 -13.01 10.67
C ASP A 127 -4.97 -14.30 11.24
N LEU A 128 -6.07 -14.19 11.99
CA LEU A 128 -6.81 -15.34 12.52
C LEU A 128 -7.31 -16.23 11.39
N ARG A 129 -7.87 -15.64 10.33
CA ARG A 129 -8.37 -16.38 9.16
C ARG A 129 -7.23 -17.12 8.44
N ASP A 130 -6.08 -16.49 8.30
CA ASP A 130 -4.92 -17.10 7.64
C ASP A 130 -4.32 -18.24 8.49
N ARG A 131 -4.24 -18.06 9.81
CA ARG A 131 -3.81 -19.10 10.77
C ARG A 131 -4.77 -20.30 10.78
N LEU A 132 -6.09 -20.07 10.72
CA LEU A 132 -7.11 -21.13 10.58
C LEU A 132 -6.92 -21.92 9.28
N LYS A 133 -6.70 -21.24 8.15
CA LYS A 133 -6.44 -21.89 6.86
C LYS A 133 -5.15 -22.70 6.84
N ARG A 134 -4.12 -22.24 7.56
CA ARG A 134 -2.84 -22.96 7.71
C ARG A 134 -2.91 -24.09 8.75
N GLY A 135 -4.01 -24.23 9.48
CA GLY A 135 -4.16 -25.22 10.56
C GLY A 135 -3.30 -24.92 11.78
N GLU A 136 -2.84 -23.66 11.92
CA GLU A 136 -2.00 -23.20 13.04
C GLU A 136 -2.82 -22.97 14.32
N ILE A 137 -4.12 -22.75 14.17
CA ILE A 137 -5.09 -22.63 15.27
C ILE A 137 -6.38 -23.37 14.95
N THR A 138 -7.11 -23.76 15.99
CA THR A 138 -8.46 -24.32 15.88
C THR A 138 -9.52 -23.21 15.91
N GLU A 139 -10.74 -23.53 15.47
CA GLU A 139 -11.91 -22.64 15.58
C GLU A 139 -12.16 -22.23 17.05
N GLU A 140 -11.90 -23.13 18.01
CA GLU A 140 -12.03 -22.83 19.45
C GLU A 140 -10.98 -21.81 19.93
N GLN A 141 -9.73 -21.94 19.47
CA GLN A 141 -8.67 -20.99 19.79
C GLN A 141 -8.94 -19.62 19.16
N ALA A 142 -9.38 -19.59 17.89
CA ALA A 142 -9.75 -18.35 17.22
C ALA A 142 -10.94 -17.65 17.92
N LYS A 143 -11.93 -18.42 18.37
CA LYS A 143 -13.08 -17.89 19.13
C LYS A 143 -12.64 -17.25 20.45
N LYS A 144 -11.76 -17.93 21.19
CA LYS A 144 -11.22 -17.40 22.44
C LYS A 144 -10.39 -16.13 22.23
N GLU A 145 -9.53 -16.10 21.21
CA GLU A 145 -8.74 -14.90 20.87
C GLU A 145 -9.63 -13.71 20.45
N ARG A 146 -10.77 -13.96 19.78
CA ARG A 146 -11.77 -12.92 19.49
C ARG A 146 -12.41 -12.38 20.76
N GLU A 147 -12.82 -13.26 21.67
CA GLU A 147 -13.43 -12.89 22.95
C GLU A 147 -12.44 -12.07 23.79
N ASP A 148 -11.22 -12.55 23.99
CA ASP A 148 -10.17 -11.88 24.78
C ASP A 148 -9.84 -10.47 24.24
N ARG A 149 -9.88 -10.30 22.91
CA ARG A 149 -9.63 -9.02 22.25
C ARG A 149 -10.79 -8.04 22.38
N PHE A 150 -12.04 -8.51 22.30
CA PHE A 150 -13.22 -7.67 22.51
C PHE A 150 -13.25 -7.09 23.94
N PHE A 151 -12.80 -7.87 24.93
CA PHE A 151 -12.70 -7.40 26.32
C PHE A 151 -11.66 -6.28 26.55
N HIS A 152 -10.64 -6.16 25.71
CA HIS A 152 -9.60 -5.13 25.86
C HIS A 152 -9.95 -3.78 25.21
N LEU A 153 -11.08 -3.67 24.52
CA LEU A 153 -11.53 -2.44 23.84
C LEU A 153 -12.69 -1.72 24.58
N GLU A 154 -13.23 -2.31 25.65
CA GLU A 154 -14.31 -1.73 26.49
C GLU A 154 -13.84 -1.24 27.88
N MET A 155 -12.53 -1.18 28.14
CA MET A 155 -11.93 -0.47 29.30
C MET A 155 -11.01 0.66 28.85
#